data_AF-A0AAE4Q8Y8-F1
#
_entry.id   AF-A0AAE4Q8Y8-F1
#
_cell.length_a   1.000
_cell.length_b   1.000
_cell.length_c   1.000
_cell.angle_alpha   90.00
_cell.angle_beta   90.00
_cell.angle_gamma   90.00
#
_symmetry.space_group_name_H-M   'P 1'
#
loop_
_entity.id
_entity.type
_entity.pdbx_description
1 polymer ?
#
loop_
_entity_poly.entity_id
_entity_poly.type
_entity_poly.pdbx_seq_one_letter_code
_entity_poly.pdbx_strand_id
1 'polypeptide(L)'
;MNNQSLKDAGFDLKPVGKSTPSGINDKIVKGIDGLYENANPNSNIKYVIDEAKFGSSQLGKTKDGPQMSNGWLNGSETGKSRILKAVDGDEVLAEKIANALEDSEVERVLSKVDSSGNVKTYRLDEEGNNIGEWP
;
A
#
# COMPACT_ATOMS: atom_id res chain seq x y z
N MET A 1 -12.35 8.36 0.56
CA MET A 1 -11.68 7.08 0.89
C MET A 1 -12.37 6.29 1.99
N ASN A 2 -13.28 6.85 2.79
CA ASN A 2 -14.07 6.03 3.74
C ASN A 2 -15.53 5.96 3.25
N ASN A 3 -15.84 4.97 2.41
CA ASN A 3 -17.24 4.64 2.11
C ASN A 3 -17.82 3.78 3.26
N GLN A 4 -19.13 3.57 3.30
CA GLN A 4 -19.77 2.83 4.38
C GLN A 4 -19.24 1.37 4.47
N SER A 5 -19.01 0.72 3.33
CA SER A 5 -18.49 -0.65 3.24
C SER A 5 -17.15 -0.83 3.97
N LEU A 6 -16.24 0.14 3.82
CA LEU A 6 -14.94 0.10 4.50
C LEU A 6 -15.07 0.26 6.01
N LYS A 7 -15.94 1.17 6.46
CA LYS A 7 -16.20 1.33 7.89
C LYS A 7 -16.83 0.08 8.50
N ASP A 8 -17.78 -0.53 7.80
CA ASP A 8 -18.44 -1.78 8.22
C ASP A 8 -17.43 -2.94 8.26
N ALA A 9 -16.43 -2.93 7.37
CA ALA A 9 -15.31 -3.87 7.36
C ALA A 9 -14.20 -3.54 8.38
N GLY A 10 -14.35 -2.47 9.19
CA GLY A 10 -13.42 -2.11 10.24
C GLY A 10 -12.27 -1.17 9.82
N PHE A 11 -12.39 -0.49 8.69
CA PHE A 11 -11.40 0.46 8.19
C PHE A 11 -11.88 1.91 8.32
N ASP A 12 -11.18 2.70 9.13
CA ASP A 12 -11.29 4.17 9.17
C ASP A 12 -9.96 4.79 8.74
N LEU A 13 -9.78 4.88 7.42
CA LEU A 13 -8.47 5.16 6.84
C LEU A 13 -8.16 6.66 6.80
N LYS A 14 -6.94 7.01 7.20
CA LYS A 14 -6.36 8.34 7.10
C LYS A 14 -5.07 8.27 6.30
N PRO A 15 -4.89 9.06 5.24
CA PRO A 15 -3.65 9.04 4.47
C PRO A 15 -2.47 9.48 5.34
N VAL A 16 -1.37 8.74 5.25
CA VAL A 16 -0.12 9.05 5.95
C VAL A 16 1.07 8.94 4.99
N GLY A 17 2.17 9.59 5.33
CA GLY A 17 3.36 9.65 4.49
C GLY A 17 3.29 10.76 3.44
N LYS A 18 3.98 10.53 2.32
CA LYS A 18 4.29 11.56 1.33
C LYS A 18 3.02 12.15 0.74
N SER A 19 2.98 13.48 0.70
CA SER A 19 1.92 14.23 0.02
C SER A 19 1.91 13.91 -1.48
N THR A 20 0.71 13.88 -2.06
CA THR A 20 0.55 13.72 -3.51
C THR A 20 1.35 14.80 -4.25
N PRO A 21 1.84 14.50 -5.48
CA PRO A 21 2.48 15.49 -6.32
C PRO A 21 1.67 16.80 -6.35
N SER A 22 2.33 17.89 -5.97
CA SER A 22 1.76 19.24 -5.86
C SER A 22 1.67 19.97 -7.20
N GLY A 23 2.35 19.45 -8.25
CA GLY A 23 2.33 20.03 -9.59
C GLY A 23 2.60 19.01 -10.70
N ILE A 24 2.21 19.38 -11.93
CA ILE A 24 2.36 18.54 -13.14
C ILE A 24 3.82 18.18 -13.48
N ASN A 25 4.78 18.97 -12.98
CA ASN A 25 6.21 18.79 -13.22
C ASN A 25 6.90 18.01 -12.09
N ASP A 26 6.18 17.63 -11.03
CA ASP A 26 6.76 16.82 -9.97
C ASP A 26 7.19 15.48 -10.53
N LYS A 27 8.41 15.07 -10.18
CA LYS A 27 8.99 13.82 -10.69
C LYS A 27 8.04 12.67 -10.37
N ILE A 28 7.70 11.88 -11.38
CA ILE A 28 6.95 10.63 -11.19
C ILE A 28 7.79 9.74 -10.26
N VAL A 29 7.32 9.59 -9.03
CA VAL A 29 7.98 8.78 -8.01
C VAL A 29 7.44 7.36 -8.13
N LYS A 30 8.31 6.43 -8.54
CA LYS A 30 8.00 4.99 -8.47
C LYS A 30 7.97 4.52 -7.02
N GLY A 31 6.95 3.79 -6.59
CA GLY A 31 6.83 3.31 -5.22
C GLY A 31 5.39 2.92 -4.91
N ILE A 32 5.07 2.85 -3.61
CA ILE A 32 3.70 2.69 -3.09
C ILE A 32 2.85 3.88 -3.54
N ASP A 33 1.64 3.61 -4.03
CA ASP A 33 0.72 4.64 -4.52
C ASP A 33 -0.14 5.24 -3.39
N GLY A 34 -0.53 4.42 -2.41
CA GLY A 34 -1.30 4.84 -1.24
C GLY A 34 -0.80 4.22 0.05
N LEU A 35 -0.73 5.02 1.11
CA LEU A 35 -0.40 4.58 2.46
C LEU A 35 -1.36 5.23 3.44
N TYR A 36 -1.99 4.41 4.28
CA TYR A 36 -3.03 4.84 5.20
C TYR A 36 -2.82 4.24 6.58
N GLU A 37 -3.06 5.04 7.62
CA GLU A 37 -3.26 4.57 8.99
C GLU A 37 -4.75 4.24 9.18
N ASN A 38 -5.04 3.11 9.81
CA ASN A 38 -6.39 2.73 10.22
C ASN A 38 -6.67 3.25 11.63
N ALA A 39 -7.51 4.26 11.74
CA ALA A 39 -7.87 4.89 13.00
C ALA A 39 -8.91 4.11 13.81
N ASN A 40 -9.41 2.97 13.31
CA ASN A 40 -10.36 2.13 14.05
C ASN A 40 -9.65 1.42 15.23
N PRO A 41 -9.97 1.76 16.49
CA PRO A 41 -9.31 1.17 17.65
C PRO A 41 -9.63 -0.32 17.85
N ASN A 42 -10.71 -0.81 17.23
CA ASN A 42 -11.13 -2.20 17.34
C ASN A 42 -10.51 -3.09 16.24
N SER A 43 -9.73 -2.52 15.33
CA SER A 43 -9.06 -3.26 14.26
C SER A 43 -7.68 -3.75 14.69
N ASN A 44 -7.37 -5.00 14.34
CA ASN A 44 -6.00 -5.52 14.36
C ASN A 44 -5.12 -4.78 13.33
N ILE A 45 -5.66 -4.52 12.14
CA ILE A 45 -4.94 -3.80 11.08
C ILE A 45 -4.69 -2.36 11.49
N LYS A 46 -3.41 -1.94 11.49
CA LYS A 46 -2.94 -0.57 11.75
C LYS A 46 -2.68 0.23 10.48
N TYR A 47 -2.23 -0.42 9.41
CA TYR A 47 -1.96 0.27 8.15
C TYR A 47 -2.54 -0.46 6.95
N VAL A 48 -2.88 0.31 5.92
CA VAL A 48 -3.24 -0.18 4.60
C VAL A 48 -2.27 0.40 3.58
N ILE A 49 -1.68 -0.47 2.76
CA ILE A 49 -0.78 -0.10 1.66
C ILE A 49 -1.51 -0.44 0.36
N ASP A 50 -1.67 0.54 -0.53
CA ASP A 50 -2.36 0.39 -1.81
C ASP A 50 -1.39 0.61 -2.99
N GLU A 51 -1.55 -0.22 -4.01
CA GLU A 51 -0.91 -0.08 -5.32
C GLU A 51 -2.01 -0.09 -6.39
N ALA A 52 -1.99 0.91 -7.28
CA ALA A 52 -2.95 1.04 -8.35
C ALA A 52 -2.39 0.51 -9.68
N LYS A 53 -3.21 -0.22 -10.43
CA LYS A 53 -2.88 -0.69 -11.78
C LYS A 53 -4.01 -0.40 -12.75
N PHE A 54 -3.66 0.29 -13.84
CA PHE A 54 -4.60 0.63 -14.90
C PHE A 54 -4.56 -0.37 -16.06
N GLY A 55 -5.74 -0.76 -16.55
CA GLY A 55 -5.92 -1.64 -17.70
C GLY A 55 -5.27 -2.99 -17.51
N SER A 56 -4.45 -3.41 -18.49
CA SER A 56 -3.74 -4.69 -18.46
C SER A 56 -2.51 -4.70 -17.55
N SER A 57 -2.13 -3.57 -16.94
CA SER A 57 -0.94 -3.45 -16.08
C SER A 57 -1.00 -4.40 -14.89
N GLN A 58 0.10 -5.07 -14.59
CA GLN A 58 0.22 -6.02 -13.47
C GLN A 58 1.25 -5.57 -12.44
N LEU A 59 1.24 -6.20 -11.27
CA LEU A 59 2.34 -6.11 -10.31
C LEU A 59 3.61 -6.62 -10.98
N GLY A 60 4.67 -5.81 -10.94
CA GLY A 60 5.95 -6.14 -11.53
C GLY A 60 6.77 -7.08 -10.66
N LYS A 61 7.72 -7.80 -11.27
CA LYS A 61 8.81 -8.46 -10.55
C LYS A 61 10.00 -7.51 -10.48
N THR A 62 10.60 -7.40 -9.31
CA THR A 62 11.80 -6.59 -9.10
C THR A 62 12.92 -7.46 -8.53
N LYS A 63 14.11 -6.87 -8.34
CA LYS A 63 15.19 -7.55 -7.61
C LYS A 63 14.74 -7.91 -6.19
N ASP A 64 14.07 -6.99 -5.51
CA ASP A 64 13.53 -7.20 -4.16
C ASP A 64 12.33 -8.16 -4.10
N GLY A 65 12.01 -8.91 -5.17
CA GLY A 65 10.83 -9.74 -5.29
C GLY A 65 9.63 -9.06 -5.99
N PRO A 66 8.45 -9.71 -5.99
CA PRO A 66 7.21 -9.15 -6.54
C PRO A 66 6.83 -7.82 -5.87
N GLN A 67 6.26 -6.88 -6.61
CA GLN A 67 5.68 -5.67 -6.01
C GLN A 67 4.66 -6.05 -4.92
N MET A 68 4.61 -5.25 -3.87
CA MET A 68 3.78 -5.46 -2.66
C MET A 68 4.20 -6.63 -1.76
N SER A 69 5.18 -7.46 -2.14
CA SER A 69 5.75 -8.43 -1.20
C SER A 69 6.54 -7.76 -0.07
N ASN A 70 6.76 -8.48 1.04
CA ASN A 70 7.61 -8.02 2.14
C ASN A 70 9.01 -7.63 1.66
N GLY A 71 9.60 -8.44 0.79
CA GLY A 71 10.91 -8.16 0.19
C GLY A 71 10.93 -6.83 -0.54
N TRP A 72 9.89 -6.56 -1.34
CA TRP A 72 9.79 -5.32 -2.11
C TRP A 72 9.50 -4.09 -1.25
N LEU A 73 8.63 -4.22 -0.25
CA LEU A 73 8.29 -3.14 0.68
C LEU A 73 9.52 -2.70 1.50
N ASN A 74 10.29 -3.67 2.00
CA ASN A 74 11.48 -3.42 2.81
C ASN A 74 12.75 -3.16 1.98
N GLY A 75 12.77 -3.59 0.72
CA GLY A 75 13.93 -3.46 -0.16
C GLY A 75 15.05 -4.46 0.19
N SER A 76 14.69 -5.70 0.52
CA SER A 76 15.60 -6.69 1.14
C SER A 76 16.85 -7.02 0.33
N GLU A 77 16.84 -6.87 -1.01
CA GLU A 77 18.02 -7.11 -1.83
C GLU A 77 18.79 -5.83 -2.16
N THR A 78 18.08 -4.75 -2.48
CA THR A 78 18.67 -3.52 -2.99
C THR A 78 18.95 -2.47 -1.93
N GLY A 79 18.49 -2.68 -0.69
CA GLY A 79 18.52 -1.71 0.40
C GLY A 79 17.58 -0.51 0.21
N LYS A 80 16.71 -0.54 -0.80
CA LYS A 80 15.82 0.57 -1.14
C LYS A 80 14.44 0.36 -0.53
N SER A 81 14.27 0.72 0.74
CA SER A 81 12.96 0.60 1.40
C SER A 81 11.90 1.48 0.71
N ARG A 82 10.81 0.86 0.26
CA ARG A 82 9.65 1.55 -0.34
C ARG A 82 8.79 2.18 0.74
N ILE A 83 8.72 1.59 1.93
CA ILE A 83 8.05 2.15 3.10
C ILE A 83 8.74 3.47 3.49
N LEU A 84 10.06 3.45 3.70
CA LEU A 84 10.82 4.66 4.07
C LEU A 84 10.63 5.78 3.05
N LYS A 85 10.63 5.41 1.76
CA LYS A 85 10.37 6.34 0.68
C LYS A 85 8.93 6.89 0.69
N ALA A 86 7.95 6.05 0.99
CA ALA A 86 6.54 6.43 1.06
C ALA A 86 6.25 7.38 2.22
N VAL A 87 7.08 7.39 3.27
CA VAL A 87 6.97 8.33 4.41
C VAL A 87 7.99 9.48 4.33
N ASP A 88 8.49 9.76 3.12
CA ASP A 88 9.45 10.85 2.85
C ASP A 88 10.72 10.83 3.73
N GLY A 89 11.17 9.63 4.10
CA GLY A 89 12.36 9.45 4.93
C GLY A 89 12.13 9.54 6.43
N ASP A 90 10.88 9.61 6.91
CA ASP A 90 10.57 9.48 8.33
C ASP A 90 10.90 8.06 8.83
N GLU A 91 12.07 7.91 9.43
CA GLU A 91 12.58 6.63 9.92
C GLU A 91 11.69 6.04 11.03
N VAL A 92 11.11 6.88 11.89
CA VAL A 92 10.28 6.43 13.01
C VAL A 92 8.95 5.88 12.50
N LEU A 93 8.31 6.57 11.56
CA LEU A 93 7.08 6.07 10.94
C LEU A 93 7.36 4.82 10.08
N ALA A 94 8.49 4.81 9.36
CA ALA A 94 8.88 3.65 8.57
C ALA A 94 9.10 2.40 9.44
N GLU A 95 9.78 2.54 10.57
CA GLU A 95 9.99 1.45 11.53
C GLU A 95 8.67 0.94 12.11
N LYS A 96 7.73 1.83 12.48
CA LYS A 96 6.40 1.43 12.95
C LYS A 96 5.63 0.60 11.92
N ILE A 97 5.70 0.99 10.65
CA ILE A 97 5.02 0.26 9.57
C ILE A 97 5.73 -1.08 9.30
N ALA A 98 7.07 -1.12 9.38
CA ALA A 98 7.84 -2.35 9.24
C ALA A 98 7.51 -3.35 10.35
N ASN A 99 7.42 -2.91 11.60
CA ASN A 99 7.00 -3.76 12.72
C ASN A 99 5.57 -4.27 12.53
N ALA A 100 4.65 -3.39 12.12
CA ALA A 100 3.28 -3.79 11.80
C ALA A 100 3.21 -4.83 10.66
N LEU A 101 4.13 -4.80 9.68
CA LEU A 101 4.22 -5.83 8.64
C LEU A 101 4.62 -7.19 9.23
N GLU A 102 5.59 -7.20 10.15
CA GLU A 102 6.05 -8.41 10.85
C GLU A 102 4.95 -8.99 11.75
N ASP A 103 4.19 -8.12 12.42
CA ASP A 103 3.08 -8.49 13.31
C ASP A 103 1.78 -8.82 12.56
N SER A 104 1.79 -8.85 11.21
CA SER A 104 0.60 -9.09 10.37
C SER A 104 -0.54 -8.08 10.61
N GLU A 105 -0.19 -6.85 10.99
CA GLU A 105 -1.10 -5.73 11.22
C GLU A 105 -1.23 -4.80 9.99
N VAL A 106 -0.75 -5.22 8.83
CA VAL A 106 -0.82 -4.45 7.58
C VAL A 106 -1.63 -5.17 6.53
N GLU A 107 -2.57 -4.43 5.95
CA GLU A 107 -3.38 -4.85 4.82
C GLU A 107 -2.75 -4.36 3.51
N ARG A 108 -2.57 -5.26 2.55
CA ARG A 108 -1.99 -4.95 1.24
C ARG A 108 -3.08 -5.00 0.19
N VAL A 109 -3.28 -3.90 -0.52
CA VAL A 109 -4.39 -3.72 -1.45
C VAL A 109 -3.86 -3.45 -2.86
N LEU A 110 -4.44 -4.14 -3.83
CA LEU A 110 -4.27 -3.87 -5.25
C LEU A 110 -5.57 -3.26 -5.79
N SER A 111 -5.50 -2.00 -6.20
CA SER A 111 -6.57 -1.29 -6.89
C SER A 111 -6.45 -1.46 -8.40
N LYS A 112 -7.33 -2.25 -9.00
CA LYS A 112 -7.42 -2.45 -10.46
C LYS A 112 -8.42 -1.49 -11.06
N VAL A 113 -7.94 -0.62 -11.93
CA VAL A 113 -8.76 0.36 -12.66
C VAL A 113 -8.90 -0.10 -14.10
N ASP A 114 -10.13 -0.32 -14.57
CA ASP A 114 -10.37 -0.69 -15.96
C ASP A 114 -10.37 0.54 -16.90
N SER A 115 -10.46 0.31 -18.21
CA SER A 115 -10.46 1.38 -19.22
C SER A 115 -11.69 2.30 -19.16
N SER A 116 -12.73 1.91 -18.42
CA SER A 116 -13.94 2.71 -18.19
C SER A 116 -13.86 3.49 -16.87
N GLY A 117 -12.79 3.32 -16.09
CA GLY A 117 -12.59 3.95 -14.79
C GLY A 117 -13.24 3.20 -13.62
N ASN A 118 -13.77 1.98 -13.82
CA ASN A 118 -14.27 1.19 -12.71
C ASN A 118 -13.10 0.63 -11.90
N VAL A 119 -13.23 0.67 -10.57
CA VAL A 119 -12.20 0.20 -9.64
C VAL A 119 -12.66 -1.08 -8.96
N LYS A 120 -11.78 -2.09 -8.94
CA LYS A 120 -11.90 -3.27 -8.09
C LYS A 120 -10.67 -3.39 -7.21
N THR A 121 -10.87 -3.68 -5.94
CA THR A 121 -9.83 -3.80 -4.92
C THR A 121 -9.63 -5.25 -4.55
N TYR A 122 -8.36 -5.64 -4.37
CA TYR A 122 -7.98 -7.00 -4.02
C TYR A 122 -6.98 -7.01 -2.88
N ARG A 123 -7.11 -8.00 -2.00
CA ARG A 123 -6.15 -8.27 -0.93
C ARG A 123 -4.94 -9.03 -1.48
N LEU A 124 -3.75 -8.66 -1.02
CA LEU A 124 -2.51 -9.35 -1.32
C LEU A 124 -1.92 -10.01 -0.08
N ASP A 125 -1.32 -11.19 -0.25
CA ASP A 125 -0.50 -11.82 0.79
C ASP A 125 0.92 -11.20 0.88
N GLU A 126 1.73 -11.72 1.78
CA GLU A 126 3.10 -11.25 2.01
C GLU A 126 4.09 -11.51 0.86
N GLU A 127 3.73 -12.41 -0.06
CA GLU A 127 4.48 -12.70 -1.29
C GLU A 127 4.03 -11.81 -2.45
N GLY A 128 2.96 -11.02 -2.27
CA GLY A 128 2.36 -10.17 -3.29
C GLY A 128 1.37 -10.89 -4.20
N ASN A 129 0.86 -12.06 -3.81
CA ASN A 129 -0.17 -12.78 -4.54
C ASN A 129 -1.57 -12.27 -4.15
N ASN A 130 -2.47 -12.22 -5.13
CA ASN A 130 -3.88 -11.88 -4.89
C ASN A 130 -4.60 -13.04 -4.20
N ILE A 131 -5.23 -12.77 -3.05
CA ILE A 131 -5.95 -13.75 -2.23
C ILE A 131 -7.45 -13.49 -2.10
N GLY A 132 -8.00 -12.48 -2.78
CA GLY A 132 -9.44 -12.21 -2.79
C GLY A 132 -9.78 -10.74 -2.96
N GLU A 133 -11.08 -10.45 -3.10
CA GLU A 133 -11.57 -9.07 -3.14
C GLU A 133 -11.44 -8.40 -1.76
N TRP A 134 -11.10 -7.10 -1.78
CA TRP A 134 -11.06 -6.25 -0.60
C TRP A 134 -12.26 -5.28 -0.63
N PRO A 135 -12.97 -5.07 0.49
CA PRO A 135 -14.28 -4.42 0.55
C PRO A 135 -14.33 -2.94 0.13
#